data_AF-L8EWH5-F1
#
_entry.id   AF-L8EWH5-F1
#
_cell.length_a   1.000
_cell.length_b   1.000
_cell.length_c   1.000
_cell.angle_alpha   90.00
_cell.angle_beta   90.00
_cell.angle_gamma   90.00
#
_symmetry.space_group_name_H-M   'P 1'
#
loop_
_entity.id
_entity.type
_entity.pdbx_description
1 polymer ?
#
loop_
_entity_poly.entity_id
_entity_poly.type
_entity_poly.pdbx_seq_one_letter_code
_entity_poly.pdbx_strand_id
1 'polypeptide(L)'
;MRRRMFRALWTAQLAANMGTWMQTVGAQWLMGDLGGGPLEVALVQTATTLPVFALVVPAGALGDILDQRRLLLGGQLLMFLGAAGLALVTGAGQATPTLLLLLTALMGVGEAFCISSFQAIQPELVSKDEIPQAALLNSANGNVARAAGPALGGLLISAAGPAATFGINALSFLGVMIVLYAWRRPATHRPLGSEHVRGAIRAGARYVRRAPEFGAVLGRSGLFMLFAGGLWALLPAIARGPLGMSAGGYGLLLGCVGVGAVAGALALPVVRPRTTTNGLVTVSMVLYAATMAVIGLVDSSLVAALALIVSGLAWVAVLSTLSASAQILLPVWARTRALAYYQLVFMGGQALGGVGWGLVADWFGVQSAFVIAGIGLVLTTVASMRSMPMPAGHIDMEHVQHWPEPESLETPGRNIGPVLVIVEWQVERANAEAFIQAMRPVGQARRRTGATIWGLYEDMDDPTVFLETFTVVSEREHLRQHLERGTKEDQELELRARGLTRSGTAPRVRHLIWAYALDRSEELSDHDGAMTAHDGEVSAHRH
;
A
#
# COMPACT_ATOMS: atom_id res chain seq x y z
N MET A 1 -3.09 4.12 -26.18
CA MET A 1 -4.24 3.16 -26.18
C MET A 1 -4.17 2.15 -27.35
N ARG A 2 -3.03 1.50 -27.61
CA ARG A 2 -2.87 0.61 -28.79
C ARG A 2 -3.39 -0.81 -28.59
N ARG A 3 -3.46 -1.31 -27.34
CA ARG A 3 -3.88 -2.68 -27.02
C ARG A 3 -5.38 -2.76 -26.71
N ARG A 4 -6.11 -3.57 -27.48
CA ARG A 4 -7.58 -3.74 -27.36
C ARG A 4 -8.00 -4.20 -25.96
N MET A 5 -7.28 -5.16 -25.38
CA MET A 5 -7.59 -5.71 -24.06
C MET A 5 -7.40 -4.68 -22.94
N PHE A 6 -6.27 -3.99 -22.93
CA PHE A 6 -6.02 -2.90 -21.97
C PHE A 6 -7.13 -1.85 -22.04
N ARG A 7 -7.52 -1.42 -23.24
CA ARG A 7 -8.60 -0.44 -23.43
C ARG A 7 -9.95 -0.95 -22.91
N ALA A 8 -10.33 -2.19 -23.24
CA ALA A 8 -11.59 -2.78 -22.79
C ALA A 8 -11.65 -2.88 -21.26
N LEU A 9 -10.58 -3.35 -20.63
CA LEU A 9 -10.51 -3.46 -19.16
C LEU A 9 -10.51 -2.08 -18.52
N TRP A 10 -9.76 -1.13 -19.08
CA TRP A 10 -9.72 0.26 -18.58
C TRP A 10 -11.10 0.93 -18.63
N THR A 11 -11.84 0.77 -19.73
CA THR A 11 -13.19 1.33 -19.86
C THR A 11 -14.18 0.66 -18.90
N ALA A 12 -14.09 -0.66 -18.74
CA ALA A 12 -14.93 -1.39 -17.80
C ALA A 12 -14.62 -0.96 -16.35
N GLN A 13 -13.33 -0.78 -16.02
CA GLN A 13 -12.91 -0.32 -14.70
C GLN A 13 -13.32 1.13 -14.43
N LEU A 14 -13.31 2.01 -15.45
CA LEU A 14 -13.82 3.38 -15.30
C LEU A 14 -15.30 3.34 -14.90
N ALA A 15 -16.10 2.56 -15.63
CA ALA A 15 -17.51 2.40 -15.33
C ALA A 15 -17.75 1.82 -13.92
N ALA A 16 -16.97 0.79 -13.52
CA ALA A 16 -17.06 0.20 -12.19
C ALA A 16 -16.66 1.15 -11.06
N ASN A 17 -15.60 1.94 -11.26
CA ASN A 17 -15.19 2.94 -10.29
C ASN A 17 -16.27 4.04 -10.15
N MET A 18 -16.84 4.51 -11.26
CA MET A 18 -17.95 5.47 -11.23
C MET A 18 -19.17 4.89 -10.52
N GLY A 19 -19.57 3.67 -10.87
CA GLY A 19 -20.67 2.96 -10.21
C GLY A 19 -20.45 2.81 -8.71
N THR A 20 -19.22 2.51 -8.28
CA THR A 20 -18.87 2.37 -6.85
C THR A 20 -19.06 3.69 -6.13
N TRP A 21 -18.59 4.81 -6.69
CA TRP A 21 -18.84 6.14 -6.11
C TRP A 21 -20.32 6.49 -6.06
N MET A 22 -21.06 6.22 -7.13
CA MET A 22 -22.50 6.43 -7.17
C MET A 22 -23.21 5.61 -6.07
N GLN A 23 -22.79 4.35 -5.89
CA GLN A 23 -23.29 3.49 -4.84
C GLN A 23 -22.96 4.00 -3.44
N THR A 24 -21.74 4.49 -3.19
CA THR A 24 -21.41 5.10 -1.89
C THR A 24 -22.35 6.27 -1.57
N VAL A 25 -22.61 7.15 -2.54
CA VAL A 25 -23.58 8.24 -2.39
C VAL A 25 -24.98 7.70 -2.08
N GLY A 26 -25.44 6.71 -2.84
CA GLY A 26 -26.75 6.09 -2.65
C GLY A 26 -26.90 5.42 -1.29
N ALA A 27 -25.88 4.69 -0.83
CA ALA A 27 -25.91 3.97 0.44
C ALA A 27 -25.91 4.95 1.62
N GLN A 28 -25.06 5.97 1.60
CA GLN A 28 -25.04 6.98 2.67
C GLN A 28 -26.34 7.78 2.73
N TRP A 29 -26.93 8.12 1.58
CA TRP A 29 -28.20 8.83 1.55
C TRP A 29 -29.35 7.97 2.05
N LEU A 30 -29.44 6.72 1.56
CA LEU A 30 -30.44 5.73 1.95
C LEU A 30 -30.38 5.44 3.45
N MET A 31 -29.20 5.37 4.05
CA MET A 31 -29.07 5.14 5.50
C MET A 31 -29.86 6.18 6.31
N GLY A 32 -29.82 7.45 5.92
CA GLY A 32 -30.63 8.46 6.60
C GLY A 32 -32.11 8.46 6.18
N ASP A 33 -32.48 7.96 4.99
CA ASP A 33 -33.90 7.71 4.66
C ASP A 33 -34.48 6.58 5.52
N LEU A 34 -33.64 5.63 5.95
CA LEU A 34 -34.00 4.58 6.91
C LEU A 34 -34.08 5.07 8.37
N GLY A 35 -33.96 6.38 8.59
CA GLY A 35 -33.99 6.99 9.92
C GLY A 35 -32.65 6.95 10.65
N GLY A 36 -31.56 6.63 9.94
CA GLY A 36 -30.25 6.47 10.55
C GLY A 36 -29.64 7.77 11.08
N GLY A 37 -29.07 7.73 12.28
CA GLY A 37 -28.35 8.85 12.89
C GLY A 37 -27.00 9.16 12.22
N PRO A 38 -26.29 10.22 12.65
CA PRO A 38 -24.95 10.56 12.15
C PRO A 38 -23.95 9.40 12.21
N LEU A 39 -23.93 8.64 13.32
CA LEU A 39 -23.09 7.43 13.43
C LEU A 39 -23.47 6.38 12.38
N GLU A 40 -24.75 6.06 12.20
CA GLU A 40 -25.17 5.02 11.26
C GLU A 40 -24.84 5.40 9.81
N VAL A 41 -25.02 6.67 9.45
CA VAL A 41 -24.57 7.22 8.15
C VAL A 41 -23.05 7.08 7.99
N ALA A 42 -22.28 7.42 9.02
CA ALA A 42 -20.83 7.28 9.02
C ALA A 42 -20.38 5.80 8.95
N LEU A 43 -21.14 4.89 9.55
CA LEU A 43 -20.87 3.45 9.52
C LEU A 43 -20.95 2.88 8.09
N VAL A 44 -21.66 3.51 7.15
CA VAL A 44 -21.65 3.09 5.73
C VAL A 44 -20.25 3.22 5.13
N GLN A 45 -19.54 4.31 5.43
CA GLN A 45 -18.15 4.51 5.00
C GLN A 45 -17.23 3.49 5.68
N THR A 46 -17.43 3.23 6.98
CA THR A 46 -16.68 2.20 7.71
C THR A 46 -16.95 0.81 7.15
N ALA A 47 -18.19 0.46 6.83
CA ALA A 47 -18.54 -0.84 6.26
C ALA A 47 -17.83 -1.06 4.92
N THR A 48 -17.65 -0.01 4.12
CA THR A 48 -16.88 -0.09 2.87
C THR A 48 -15.38 -0.29 3.10
N THR A 49 -14.81 0.36 4.12
CA THR A 49 -13.35 0.47 4.30
C THR A 49 -12.74 -0.52 5.29
N LEU A 50 -13.50 -0.94 6.31
CA LEU A 50 -13.06 -1.85 7.35
C LEU A 50 -12.70 -3.24 6.82
N PRO A 51 -13.46 -3.87 5.90
CA PRO A 51 -13.05 -5.15 5.32
C PRO A 51 -11.76 -5.01 4.50
N VAL A 52 -11.59 -3.91 3.77
CA VAL A 52 -10.35 -3.62 3.03
C VAL A 52 -9.18 -3.47 3.99
N PHE A 53 -9.35 -2.73 5.08
CA PHE A 53 -8.35 -2.65 6.15
C PHE A 53 -7.98 -4.04 6.68
N ALA A 54 -8.95 -4.89 7.01
CA ALA A 54 -8.68 -6.23 7.55
C ALA A 54 -7.99 -7.15 6.53
N LEU A 55 -8.30 -7.02 5.24
CA LEU A 55 -7.98 -8.02 4.23
C LEU A 55 -6.93 -7.58 3.20
N VAL A 56 -6.58 -6.30 3.05
CA VAL A 56 -5.68 -5.86 1.97
C VAL A 56 -4.29 -6.51 2.01
N VAL A 57 -3.71 -6.68 3.21
CA VAL A 57 -2.41 -7.34 3.38
C VAL A 57 -2.50 -8.86 3.10
N PRO A 58 -3.46 -9.60 3.71
CA PRO A 58 -3.71 -11.00 3.34
C PRO A 58 -4.02 -11.20 1.85
N ALA A 59 -4.84 -10.33 1.25
CA ALA A 59 -5.24 -10.41 -0.15
C ALA A 59 -4.06 -10.24 -1.11
N GLY A 60 -3.15 -9.30 -0.82
CA GLY A 60 -1.91 -9.15 -1.57
C GLY A 60 -1.04 -10.40 -1.53
N ALA A 61 -0.88 -10.99 -0.34
CA ALA A 61 -0.08 -12.20 -0.18
C ALA A 61 -0.74 -13.45 -0.80
N LEU A 62 -2.07 -13.52 -0.81
CA LEU A 62 -2.81 -14.56 -1.56
C LEU A 62 -2.62 -14.39 -3.08
N GLY A 63 -2.55 -13.15 -3.58
CA GLY A 63 -2.26 -12.83 -4.98
C GLY A 63 -0.87 -13.23 -5.47
N ASP A 64 0.05 -13.54 -4.56
CA ASP A 64 1.36 -14.09 -4.89
C ASP A 64 1.32 -15.62 -5.10
N ILE A 65 0.31 -16.31 -4.55
CA ILE A 65 0.19 -17.78 -4.62
C ILE A 65 -0.87 -18.23 -5.62
N LEU A 66 -2.04 -17.59 -5.57
CA LEU A 66 -3.18 -17.93 -6.41
C LEU A 66 -3.10 -17.20 -7.75
N ASP A 67 -3.82 -17.72 -8.74
CA ASP A 67 -3.98 -17.01 -10.02
C ASP A 67 -4.72 -15.68 -9.78
N GLN A 68 -4.03 -14.58 -10.05
CA GLN A 68 -4.54 -13.22 -9.90
C GLN A 68 -5.81 -12.97 -10.69
N ARG A 69 -5.98 -13.62 -11.85
CA ARG A 69 -7.21 -13.53 -12.63
C ARG A 69 -8.38 -14.14 -11.87
N ARG A 70 -8.19 -15.28 -11.21
CA ARG A 70 -9.24 -15.96 -10.43
C ARG A 70 -9.60 -15.16 -9.19
N LEU A 71 -8.61 -14.59 -8.50
CA LEU A 71 -8.84 -13.71 -7.35
C LEU A 71 -9.60 -12.45 -7.75
N LEU A 72 -9.23 -11.82 -8.86
CA LEU A 72 -9.93 -10.63 -9.36
C LEU A 72 -11.38 -10.96 -9.76
N LEU A 73 -11.63 -12.09 -10.43
CA LEU A 73 -13.00 -12.56 -10.73
C LEU A 73 -13.81 -12.84 -9.46
N GLY A 74 -13.21 -13.48 -8.44
CA GLY A 74 -13.85 -13.71 -7.15
C GLY A 74 -14.20 -12.42 -6.42
N GLY A 75 -13.29 -11.44 -6.41
CA GLY A 75 -13.53 -10.11 -5.84
C GLY A 75 -14.68 -9.38 -6.55
N GLN A 76 -14.67 -9.38 -7.89
CA GLN A 76 -15.74 -8.79 -8.70
C GLN A 76 -17.09 -9.46 -8.46
N LEU A 77 -17.11 -10.79 -8.27
CA LEU A 77 -18.33 -11.52 -7.92
C LEU A 77 -18.89 -11.10 -6.56
N LEU A 78 -18.05 -10.94 -5.53
CA LEU A 78 -18.49 -10.48 -4.21
C LEU A 78 -19.06 -9.05 -4.27
N MET A 79 -18.41 -8.16 -5.03
CA MET A 79 -18.90 -6.79 -5.25
C MET A 79 -20.21 -6.77 -6.02
N PHE A 80 -20.35 -7.61 -7.06
CA PHE A 80 -21.60 -7.79 -7.80
C PHE A 80 -22.72 -8.27 -6.88
N LEU A 81 -22.49 -9.31 -6.06
CA LEU A 81 -23.49 -9.85 -5.16
C LEU A 81 -23.93 -8.83 -4.11
N GLY A 82 -23.00 -8.05 -3.54
CA GLY A 82 -23.33 -6.97 -2.62
C GLY A 82 -24.16 -5.86 -3.27
N ALA A 83 -23.75 -5.38 -4.45
CA ALA A 83 -24.47 -4.34 -5.19
C ALA A 83 -25.85 -4.80 -5.70
N ALA A 84 -25.94 -6.02 -6.24
CA ALA A 84 -27.19 -6.61 -6.69
C ALA A 84 -28.14 -6.87 -5.51
N GLY A 85 -27.62 -7.39 -4.39
CA GLY A 85 -28.39 -7.54 -3.16
C GLY A 85 -28.97 -6.22 -2.66
N LEU A 86 -28.16 -5.15 -2.68
CA LEU A 86 -28.63 -3.80 -2.32
C LEU A 86 -29.70 -3.28 -3.26
N ALA A 87 -29.53 -3.47 -4.57
CA ALA A 87 -30.54 -3.10 -5.57
C ALA A 87 -31.87 -3.82 -5.34
N LEU A 88 -31.83 -5.13 -5.11
CA LEU A 88 -33.02 -5.97 -4.90
C LEU A 88 -33.74 -5.63 -3.61
N VAL A 89 -33.03 -5.58 -2.48
CA VAL A 89 -33.62 -5.31 -1.16
C VAL A 89 -34.18 -3.88 -1.10
N THR A 90 -33.47 -2.91 -1.67
CA THR A 90 -33.95 -1.52 -1.74
C THR A 90 -35.13 -1.39 -2.68
N GLY A 91 -35.08 -2.02 -3.85
CA GLY A 91 -36.19 -2.01 -4.82
C GLY A 91 -37.45 -2.71 -4.30
N ALA A 92 -37.31 -3.71 -3.43
CA ALA A 92 -38.41 -4.37 -2.74
C ALA A 92 -38.97 -3.59 -1.54
N GLY A 93 -38.37 -2.44 -1.17
CA GLY A 93 -38.76 -1.68 0.01
C GLY A 93 -38.41 -2.36 1.35
N GLN A 94 -37.49 -3.33 1.34
CA GLN A 94 -37.10 -4.13 2.51
C GLN A 94 -35.73 -3.76 3.07
N ALA A 95 -35.16 -2.63 2.63
CA ALA A 95 -33.87 -2.16 3.11
C ALA A 95 -33.94 -1.83 4.61
N THR A 96 -32.98 -2.35 5.36
CA THR A 96 -32.75 -2.01 6.76
C THR A 96 -31.32 -1.51 6.94
N PRO A 97 -31.02 -0.70 7.98
CA PRO A 97 -29.66 -0.25 8.26
C PRO A 97 -28.65 -1.41 8.32
N THR A 98 -29.04 -2.51 8.95
CA THR A 98 -28.19 -3.72 9.07
C THR A 98 -27.91 -4.35 7.72
N LEU A 99 -28.92 -4.58 6.87
CA LEU A 99 -28.71 -5.16 5.53
C LEU A 99 -27.87 -4.24 4.65
N LEU A 100 -28.08 -2.93 4.75
CA LEU A 100 -27.31 -1.93 4.05
C LEU A 100 -25.81 -2.02 4.41
N LEU A 101 -25.49 -2.08 5.70
CA LEU A 101 -24.11 -2.20 6.18
C LEU A 101 -23.48 -3.55 5.80
N LEU A 102 -24.19 -4.68 5.96
CA LEU A 102 -23.67 -6.00 5.64
C LEU A 102 -23.34 -6.18 4.16
N LEU A 103 -24.23 -5.72 3.28
CA LEU A 103 -24.01 -5.83 1.83
C LEU A 103 -22.94 -4.85 1.34
N THR A 104 -22.84 -3.66 1.96
CA THR A 104 -21.74 -2.73 1.72
C THR A 104 -20.40 -3.32 2.19
N ALA A 105 -20.38 -4.01 3.33
CA ALA A 105 -19.20 -4.71 3.82
C ALA A 105 -18.79 -5.88 2.91
N LEU A 106 -19.76 -6.62 2.35
CA LEU A 106 -19.49 -7.68 1.37
C LEU A 106 -18.75 -7.12 0.14
N MET A 107 -19.14 -5.93 -0.33
CA MET A 107 -18.40 -5.25 -1.40
C MET A 107 -16.99 -4.86 -0.97
N GLY A 108 -16.81 -4.35 0.25
CA GLY A 108 -15.49 -4.07 0.81
C GLY A 108 -14.57 -5.29 0.84
N VAL A 109 -15.11 -6.49 1.13
CA VAL A 109 -14.36 -7.75 1.04
C VAL A 109 -13.87 -7.99 -0.39
N GLY A 110 -14.77 -7.86 -1.38
CA GLY A 110 -14.41 -8.01 -2.79
C GLY A 110 -13.37 -6.99 -3.26
N GLU A 111 -13.53 -5.73 -2.85
CA GLU A 111 -12.62 -4.63 -3.16
C GLU A 111 -11.19 -4.89 -2.65
N ALA A 112 -11.04 -5.49 -1.46
CA ALA A 112 -9.73 -5.85 -0.91
C ALA A 112 -8.93 -6.77 -1.84
N PHE A 113 -9.60 -7.74 -2.45
CA PHE A 113 -9.01 -8.65 -3.43
C PHE A 113 -8.76 -7.96 -4.78
N CYS A 114 -9.69 -7.10 -5.21
CA CYS A 114 -9.58 -6.36 -6.47
C CYS A 114 -8.39 -5.40 -6.48
N ILE A 115 -8.20 -4.57 -5.44
CA ILE A 115 -7.08 -3.61 -5.34
C ILE A 115 -5.74 -4.30 -5.56
N SER A 116 -5.52 -5.40 -4.83
CA SER A 116 -4.26 -6.12 -4.85
C SER A 116 -4.03 -6.86 -6.17
N SER A 117 -5.06 -7.54 -6.67
CA SER A 117 -4.96 -8.33 -7.91
C SER A 117 -4.81 -7.43 -9.14
N PHE A 118 -5.50 -6.28 -9.17
CA PHE A 118 -5.46 -5.35 -10.30
C PHE A 118 -4.09 -4.69 -10.47
N GLN A 119 -3.44 -4.29 -9.38
CA GLN A 119 -2.08 -3.73 -9.41
C GLN A 119 -1.06 -4.71 -9.99
N ALA A 120 -1.26 -6.01 -9.76
CA ALA A 120 -0.32 -7.03 -10.19
C ALA A 120 -0.52 -7.47 -11.66
N ILE A 121 -1.76 -7.46 -12.18
CA ILE A 121 -2.02 -7.77 -13.60
C ILE A 121 -1.73 -6.60 -14.54
N GLN A 122 -1.69 -5.36 -14.04
CA GLN A 122 -1.55 -4.17 -14.89
C GLN A 122 -0.29 -4.20 -15.77
N PRO A 123 0.91 -4.56 -15.28
CA PRO A 123 2.10 -4.67 -16.11
C PRO A 123 2.01 -5.77 -17.17
N GLU A 124 1.14 -6.78 -16.98
CA GLU A 124 0.95 -7.88 -17.94
C GLU A 124 0.10 -7.46 -19.16
N LEU A 125 -0.67 -6.37 -19.03
CA LEU A 125 -1.59 -5.90 -20.08
C LEU A 125 -0.92 -4.99 -21.12
N VAL A 126 0.29 -4.52 -20.84
CA VAL A 126 1.02 -3.53 -21.65
C VAL A 126 2.47 -3.99 -21.86
N SER A 127 3.17 -3.45 -22.87
CA SER A 127 4.62 -3.70 -22.96
C SER A 127 5.37 -2.93 -21.88
N LYS A 128 6.60 -3.38 -21.55
CA LYS A 128 7.44 -2.75 -20.50
C LYS A 128 7.58 -1.23 -20.69
N ASP A 129 7.75 -0.77 -21.93
CA ASP A 129 7.90 0.65 -22.26
C ASP A 129 6.60 1.48 -22.10
N GLU A 130 5.44 0.81 -22.08
CA GLU A 130 4.12 1.43 -21.94
C GLU A 130 3.65 1.52 -20.47
N ILE A 131 4.37 0.91 -19.51
CA ILE A 131 3.99 0.85 -18.08
C ILE A 131 3.79 2.26 -17.47
N PRO A 132 4.69 3.25 -17.67
CA PRO A 132 4.48 4.58 -17.09
C PRO A 132 3.22 5.27 -17.63
N GLN A 133 2.97 5.14 -18.94
CA GLN A 133 1.76 5.70 -19.57
C GLN A 133 0.49 5.01 -19.06
N ALA A 134 0.52 3.69 -18.86
CA ALA A 134 -0.59 2.94 -18.28
C ALA A 134 -0.87 3.37 -16.84
N ALA A 135 0.17 3.61 -16.03
CA ALA A 135 0.04 4.10 -14.66
C ALA A 135 -0.61 5.50 -14.60
N LEU A 136 -0.22 6.41 -15.50
CA LEU A 136 -0.85 7.72 -15.65
C LEU A 136 -2.34 7.59 -16.01
N LEU A 137 -2.68 6.72 -16.97
CA LEU A 137 -4.06 6.53 -17.41
C LEU A 137 -4.95 5.91 -16.30
N ASN A 138 -4.39 5.03 -15.48
CA ASN A 138 -5.10 4.46 -14.33
C ASN A 138 -5.30 5.50 -13.21
N SER A 139 -4.32 6.37 -12.99
CA SER A 139 -4.48 7.49 -12.05
C SER A 139 -5.58 8.45 -12.52
N ALA A 140 -5.62 8.75 -13.82
CA ALA A 140 -6.70 9.55 -14.42
C ALA A 140 -8.07 8.89 -14.27
N ASN A 141 -8.16 7.56 -14.47
CA ASN A 141 -9.39 6.79 -14.30
C ASN A 141 -9.99 6.99 -12.90
N GLY A 142 -9.20 6.77 -11.85
CA GLY A 142 -9.66 6.93 -10.47
C GLY A 142 -10.08 8.35 -10.13
N ASN A 143 -9.37 9.37 -10.64
CA ASN A 143 -9.72 10.77 -10.40
C ASN A 143 -10.98 11.20 -11.15
N VAL A 144 -11.15 10.79 -12.41
CA VAL A 144 -12.37 11.05 -13.18
C VAL A 144 -13.57 10.38 -12.52
N ALA A 145 -13.44 9.12 -12.12
CA ALA A 145 -14.51 8.40 -11.44
C ALA A 145 -14.92 9.07 -10.13
N ARG A 146 -13.95 9.51 -9.32
CA ARG A 146 -14.19 10.24 -8.07
C ARG A 146 -14.87 11.59 -8.31
N ALA A 147 -14.55 12.26 -9.41
CA ALA A 147 -15.11 13.57 -9.72
C ALA A 147 -16.53 13.51 -10.30
N ALA A 148 -16.76 12.61 -11.25
CA ALA A 148 -18.03 12.49 -11.95
C ALA A 148 -19.03 11.55 -11.25
N GLY A 149 -18.54 10.48 -10.63
CA GLY A 149 -19.35 9.42 -10.03
C GLY A 149 -20.37 9.96 -9.02
N PRO A 150 -19.97 10.73 -8.00
CA PRO A 150 -20.92 11.25 -7.02
C PRO A 150 -22.00 12.17 -7.58
N ALA A 151 -21.65 13.05 -8.54
CA ALA A 151 -22.60 13.94 -9.18
C ALA A 151 -23.64 13.16 -9.99
N LEU A 152 -23.19 12.16 -10.78
CA LEU A 152 -24.08 11.25 -11.50
C LEU A 152 -24.93 10.42 -10.55
N GLY A 153 -24.36 10.01 -9.41
CA GLY A 153 -25.06 9.28 -8.36
C GLY A 153 -26.20 10.09 -7.77
N GLY A 154 -25.93 11.34 -7.34
CA GLY A 154 -26.97 12.23 -6.80
C GLY A 154 -28.09 12.53 -7.79
N LEU A 155 -27.76 12.74 -9.08
CA LEU A 155 -28.74 12.92 -10.14
C LEU A 155 -29.58 11.67 -10.34
N LEU A 156 -28.96 10.49 -10.40
CA LEU A 156 -29.65 9.22 -10.58
C LEU A 156 -30.54 8.87 -9.39
N ILE A 157 -30.09 9.11 -8.15
CA ILE A 157 -30.89 8.92 -6.95
C ILE A 157 -32.11 9.85 -6.98
N SER A 158 -31.94 11.09 -7.41
CA SER A 158 -33.05 12.05 -7.52
C SER A 158 -34.06 11.66 -8.59
N ALA A 159 -33.62 11.05 -9.69
CA ALA A 159 -34.48 10.68 -10.82
C ALA A 159 -35.13 9.29 -10.70
N ALA A 160 -34.40 8.30 -10.16
CA ALA A 160 -34.77 6.88 -10.19
C ALA A 160 -34.56 6.16 -8.84
N GLY A 161 -34.12 6.88 -7.80
CA GLY A 161 -33.91 6.34 -6.46
C GLY A 161 -32.59 5.57 -6.25
N PRO A 162 -32.26 5.20 -4.99
CA PRO A 162 -31.03 4.49 -4.67
C PRO A 162 -30.93 3.09 -5.29
N ALA A 163 -32.05 2.38 -5.43
CA ALA A 163 -32.07 1.03 -6.01
C ALA A 163 -31.53 0.98 -7.44
N ALA A 164 -31.90 1.95 -8.28
CA ALA A 164 -31.39 2.06 -9.65
C ALA A 164 -29.87 2.30 -9.66
N THR A 165 -29.36 3.09 -8.71
CA THR A 165 -27.94 3.36 -8.56
C THR A 165 -27.15 2.10 -8.22
N PHE A 166 -27.65 1.29 -7.29
CA PHE A 166 -27.03 0.00 -6.94
C PHE A 166 -27.10 -0.99 -8.10
N GLY A 167 -28.21 -1.03 -8.85
CA GLY A 167 -28.37 -1.88 -10.02
C GLY A 167 -27.38 -1.56 -11.14
N ILE A 168 -27.19 -0.26 -11.45
CA ILE A 168 -26.18 0.17 -12.43
C ILE A 168 -24.77 -0.22 -11.98
N ASN A 169 -24.46 -0.08 -10.68
CA ASN A 169 -23.16 -0.52 -10.17
C ASN A 169 -22.97 -2.03 -10.30
N ALA A 170 -23.99 -2.83 -9.98
CA ALA A 170 -23.93 -4.29 -10.17
C ALA A 170 -23.64 -4.65 -11.64
N LEU A 171 -24.33 -4.02 -12.60
CA LEU A 171 -24.08 -4.24 -14.03
C LEU A 171 -22.66 -3.85 -14.44
N SER A 172 -22.07 -2.84 -13.81
CA SER A 172 -20.69 -2.43 -14.09
C SER A 172 -19.66 -3.51 -13.69
N PHE A 173 -19.84 -4.16 -12.53
CA PHE A 173 -18.99 -5.28 -12.10
C PHE A 173 -19.16 -6.50 -13.01
N LEU A 174 -20.38 -6.77 -13.46
CA LEU A 174 -20.64 -7.81 -14.47
C LEU A 174 -19.90 -7.52 -15.78
N GLY A 175 -19.89 -6.26 -16.22
CA GLY A 175 -19.12 -5.82 -17.38
C GLY A 175 -17.61 -6.07 -17.24
N VAL A 176 -17.02 -5.75 -16.08
CA VAL A 176 -15.61 -6.06 -15.78
C VAL A 176 -15.37 -7.56 -15.82
N MET A 177 -16.25 -8.35 -15.21
CA MET A 177 -16.16 -9.82 -15.18
C MET A 177 -16.18 -10.42 -16.59
N ILE A 178 -17.03 -9.93 -17.50
CA ILE A 178 -17.08 -10.37 -18.91
C ILE A 178 -15.75 -10.10 -19.61
N VAL A 179 -15.17 -8.90 -19.45
CA VAL A 179 -13.89 -8.55 -20.05
C VAL A 179 -12.75 -9.42 -19.51
N LEU A 180 -12.73 -9.66 -18.20
CA LEU A 180 -11.74 -10.54 -17.55
C LEU A 180 -11.91 -12.02 -17.95
N TYR A 181 -13.14 -12.46 -18.20
CA TYR A 181 -13.41 -13.81 -18.68
C TYR A 181 -12.95 -14.01 -20.13
N ALA A 182 -13.05 -12.97 -20.96
CA ALA A 182 -12.51 -12.97 -22.32
C ALA A 182 -10.97 -12.89 -22.36
N TRP A 183 -10.33 -12.37 -21.31
CA TRP A 183 -8.87 -12.25 -21.25
C TRP A 183 -8.17 -13.59 -21.00
N ARG A 184 -7.37 -14.03 -21.97
CA ARG A 184 -6.45 -15.17 -21.81
C ARG A 184 -5.12 -14.66 -21.24
N ARG A 185 -4.92 -14.82 -19.94
CA ARG A 185 -3.69 -14.43 -19.25
C ARG A 185 -2.51 -15.29 -19.74
N PRO A 186 -1.40 -14.69 -20.21
CA PRO A 186 -0.18 -15.43 -20.54
C PRO A 186 0.40 -16.09 -19.28
N ALA A 187 0.92 -17.31 -19.40
CA ALA A 187 1.59 -17.97 -18.28
C ALA A 187 2.90 -17.24 -17.94
N THR A 188 2.98 -16.62 -16.77
CA THR A 188 4.22 -16.02 -16.26
C THR A 188 5.06 -17.10 -15.56
N HIS A 189 6.24 -17.40 -16.11
CA HIS A 189 7.23 -18.27 -15.49
C HIS A 189 7.95 -17.51 -14.36
N ARG A 190 7.89 -18.01 -13.11
CA ARG A 190 8.63 -17.45 -11.97
C ARG A 190 9.79 -18.40 -11.61
N PRO A 191 11.05 -18.07 -11.92
CA PRO A 191 12.18 -19.01 -11.82
C PRO A 191 12.48 -19.52 -10.41
N LEU A 192 12.05 -18.81 -9.35
CA LEU A 192 12.31 -19.18 -7.95
C LEU A 192 11.03 -19.59 -7.17
N GLY A 193 9.90 -19.76 -7.85
CA GLY A 193 8.60 -20.04 -7.22
C GLY A 193 8.02 -18.85 -6.43
N SER A 194 6.80 -18.99 -5.91
CA SER A 194 6.17 -17.99 -5.03
C SER A 194 6.70 -18.11 -3.60
N GLU A 195 6.93 -16.96 -2.95
CA GLU A 195 7.25 -16.93 -1.53
C GLU A 195 6.00 -17.33 -0.71
N HIS A 196 6.19 -18.06 0.39
CA HIS A 196 5.08 -18.39 1.30
C HIS A 196 4.41 -17.11 1.83
N VAL A 197 3.07 -17.08 1.89
CA VAL A 197 2.23 -15.93 2.37
C VAL A 197 2.82 -15.28 3.63
N ARG A 198 3.14 -16.12 4.62
CA ARG A 198 3.65 -15.65 5.93
C ARG A 198 5.03 -15.00 5.80
N GLY A 199 5.88 -15.51 4.91
CA GLY A 199 7.20 -14.95 4.60
C GLY A 199 7.09 -13.57 3.97
N ALA A 200 6.23 -13.44 2.95
CA ALA A 200 6.00 -12.18 2.24
C ALA A 200 5.44 -11.08 3.16
N ILE A 201 4.44 -11.41 4.01
CA ILE A 201 3.88 -10.48 4.99
C ILE A 201 4.95 -10.06 6.00
N ARG A 202 5.72 -11.01 6.54
CA ARG A 202 6.78 -10.73 7.52
C ARG A 202 7.90 -9.87 6.92
N ALA A 203 8.27 -10.10 5.67
CA ALA A 203 9.26 -9.31 4.95
C ALA A 203 8.78 -7.86 4.77
N GLY A 204 7.52 -7.65 4.35
CA GLY A 204 6.91 -6.32 4.26
C GLY A 204 6.87 -5.61 5.62
N ALA A 205 6.41 -6.29 6.67
CA ALA A 205 6.38 -5.74 8.03
C ALA A 205 7.77 -5.34 8.53
N ARG A 206 8.78 -6.19 8.27
CA ARG A 206 10.18 -5.94 8.65
C ARG A 206 10.70 -4.70 7.95
N TYR A 207 10.47 -4.57 6.64
CA TYR A 207 10.87 -3.40 5.88
C TYR A 207 10.24 -2.13 6.47
N VAL A 208 8.92 -2.10 6.64
CA VAL A 208 8.19 -0.94 7.18
C VAL A 208 8.71 -0.51 8.55
N ARG A 209 8.99 -1.47 9.44
CA ARG A 209 9.52 -1.18 10.79
C ARG A 209 10.97 -0.67 10.79
N ARG A 210 11.72 -0.92 9.72
CA ARG A 210 13.15 -0.58 9.62
C ARG A 210 13.45 0.53 8.61
N ALA A 211 12.42 1.05 7.92
CA ALA A 211 12.50 2.17 7.00
C ALA A 211 11.84 3.42 7.65
N PRO A 212 12.58 4.22 8.44
CA PRO A 212 12.01 5.32 9.22
C PRO A 212 11.28 6.37 8.36
N GLU A 213 11.80 6.66 7.19
CA GLU A 213 11.20 7.61 6.25
C GLU A 213 9.88 7.12 5.67
N PHE A 214 9.78 5.82 5.33
CA PHE A 214 8.53 5.22 4.93
C PHE A 214 7.53 5.22 6.10
N GLY A 215 8.00 4.96 7.32
CA GLY A 215 7.22 5.09 8.55
C GLY A 215 6.65 6.49 8.76
N ALA A 216 7.42 7.55 8.46
CA ALA A 216 6.96 8.93 8.52
C ALA A 216 5.84 9.21 7.50
N VAL A 217 5.98 8.71 6.27
CA VAL A 217 4.92 8.79 5.25
C VAL A 217 3.66 8.07 5.73
N LEU A 218 3.78 6.84 6.24
CA LEU A 218 2.65 6.09 6.80
C LEU A 218 1.95 6.82 7.93
N GLY A 219 2.72 7.32 8.91
CA GLY A 219 2.16 8.04 10.06
C GLY A 219 1.36 9.27 9.63
N ARG A 220 1.91 10.08 8.71
CA ARG A 220 1.22 11.27 8.19
C ARG A 220 0.01 10.92 7.34
N SER A 221 0.07 9.85 6.54
CA SER A 221 -1.09 9.32 5.82
C SER A 221 -2.20 8.86 6.78
N GLY A 222 -1.85 8.13 7.83
CA GLY A 222 -2.80 7.65 8.83
C GLY A 222 -3.47 8.77 9.59
N LEU A 223 -2.69 9.76 10.06
CA LEU A 223 -3.21 10.96 10.71
C LEU A 223 -4.14 11.71 9.77
N PHE A 224 -3.72 11.99 8.52
CA PHE A 224 -4.58 12.66 7.55
C PHE A 224 -5.91 11.92 7.36
N MET A 225 -5.85 10.60 7.11
CA MET A 225 -7.04 9.80 6.82
C MET A 225 -7.99 9.68 8.02
N LEU A 226 -7.45 9.64 9.23
CA LEU A 226 -8.24 9.61 10.45
C LEU A 226 -9.12 10.85 10.59
N PHE A 227 -8.57 12.05 10.37
CA PHE A 227 -9.32 13.30 10.50
C PHE A 227 -10.11 13.62 9.22
N ALA A 228 -9.50 13.48 8.06
CA ALA A 228 -10.13 13.79 6.78
C ALA A 228 -11.26 12.82 6.42
N GLY A 229 -11.22 11.58 6.93
CA GLY A 229 -12.32 10.61 6.81
C GLY A 229 -13.64 11.13 7.40
N GLY A 230 -13.58 12.04 8.38
CA GLY A 230 -14.76 12.68 8.97
C GLY A 230 -15.60 13.46 7.95
N LEU A 231 -14.94 14.14 7.00
CA LEU A 231 -15.66 14.86 5.94
C LEU A 231 -16.47 13.88 5.09
N TRP A 232 -15.86 12.80 4.60
CA TRP A 232 -16.54 11.82 3.76
C TRP A 232 -17.64 11.05 4.49
N ALA A 233 -17.43 10.74 5.77
CA ALA A 233 -18.38 9.99 6.58
C ALA A 233 -19.61 10.83 6.96
N LEU A 234 -19.43 12.13 7.26
CA LEU A 234 -20.47 13.00 7.82
C LEU A 234 -21.06 14.01 6.83
N LEU A 235 -20.47 14.20 5.64
CA LEU A 235 -21.01 15.12 4.63
C LEU A 235 -22.49 14.88 4.29
N PRO A 236 -23.01 13.64 4.14
CA PRO A 236 -24.44 13.44 3.93
C PRO A 236 -25.29 13.94 5.12
N ALA A 237 -24.80 13.80 6.35
CA ALA A 237 -25.50 14.28 7.54
C ALA A 237 -25.54 15.82 7.60
N ILE A 238 -24.45 16.50 7.19
CA ILE A 238 -24.46 17.97 7.01
C ILE A 238 -25.42 18.39 5.91
N ALA A 239 -25.39 17.70 4.77
CA ALA A 239 -26.22 18.02 3.63
C ALA A 239 -27.71 17.91 3.98
N ARG A 240 -28.14 16.82 4.63
CA ARG A 240 -29.54 16.59 5.02
C ARG A 240 -29.98 17.48 6.18
N GLY A 241 -29.12 17.67 7.19
CA GLY A 241 -29.44 18.43 8.40
C GLY A 241 -29.26 19.94 8.22
N PRO A 242 -28.14 20.54 8.70
CA PRO A 242 -27.91 21.98 8.68
C PRO A 242 -28.13 22.68 7.33
N LEU A 243 -27.77 22.03 6.22
CA LEU A 243 -27.90 22.64 4.89
C LEU A 243 -29.27 22.40 4.22
N GLY A 244 -30.12 21.54 4.79
CA GLY A 244 -31.47 21.26 4.28
C GLY A 244 -31.52 20.80 2.81
N MET A 245 -30.47 20.14 2.31
CA MET A 245 -30.35 19.72 0.92
C MET A 245 -31.01 18.36 0.68
N SER A 246 -31.39 18.10 -0.58
CA SER A 246 -31.84 16.78 -1.06
C SER A 246 -30.66 15.91 -1.51
N ALA A 247 -30.94 14.67 -1.94
CA ALA A 247 -29.94 13.76 -2.52
C ALA A 247 -29.17 14.39 -3.69
N GLY A 248 -29.87 15.16 -4.54
CA GLY A 248 -29.26 15.90 -5.64
C GLY A 248 -28.32 16.99 -5.15
N GLY A 249 -28.68 17.69 -4.05
CA GLY A 249 -27.82 18.67 -3.40
C GLY A 249 -26.56 18.05 -2.78
N TYR A 250 -26.70 16.90 -2.12
CA TYR A 250 -25.55 16.11 -1.64
C TYR A 250 -24.63 15.67 -2.79
N GLY A 251 -25.20 15.18 -3.90
CA GLY A 251 -24.44 14.86 -5.10
C GLY A 251 -23.71 16.06 -5.70
N LEU A 252 -24.32 17.25 -5.67
CA LEU A 252 -23.69 18.50 -6.10
C LEU A 252 -22.49 18.88 -5.21
N LEU A 253 -22.64 18.78 -3.88
CA LEU A 253 -21.54 19.00 -2.93
C LEU A 253 -20.36 18.07 -3.19
N LEU A 254 -20.61 16.78 -3.44
CA LEU A 254 -19.55 15.85 -3.83
C LEU A 254 -18.98 16.14 -5.22
N GLY A 255 -19.81 16.62 -6.15
CA GLY A 255 -19.36 17.15 -7.44
C GLY A 255 -18.36 18.29 -7.28
N CYS A 256 -18.59 19.21 -6.32
CA CYS A 256 -17.65 20.27 -5.96
C CYS A 256 -16.30 19.73 -5.49
N VAL A 257 -16.29 18.69 -4.64
CA VAL A 257 -15.05 17.97 -4.26
C VAL A 257 -14.34 17.42 -5.50
N GLY A 258 -15.11 16.85 -6.44
CA GLY A 258 -14.63 16.36 -7.72
C GLY A 258 -13.94 17.42 -8.59
N VAL A 259 -14.58 18.57 -8.75
CA VAL A 259 -14.02 19.72 -9.49
C VAL A 259 -12.72 20.18 -8.84
N GLY A 260 -12.71 20.32 -7.50
CA GLY A 260 -11.52 20.62 -6.73
C GLY A 260 -10.38 19.63 -6.95
N ALA A 261 -10.70 18.34 -6.95
CA ALA A 261 -9.74 17.27 -7.17
C ALA A 261 -9.10 17.34 -8.56
N VAL A 262 -9.88 17.62 -9.62
CA VAL A 262 -9.35 17.81 -10.98
C VAL A 262 -8.47 19.05 -11.04
N ALA A 263 -8.91 20.18 -10.47
CA ALA A 263 -8.11 21.41 -10.41
C ALA A 263 -6.78 21.18 -9.67
N GLY A 264 -6.80 20.47 -8.53
CA GLY A 264 -5.61 20.09 -7.78
C GLY A 264 -4.67 19.20 -8.58
N ALA A 265 -5.18 18.21 -9.30
CA ALA A 265 -4.38 17.34 -10.16
C ALA A 265 -3.67 18.10 -11.30
N LEU A 266 -4.33 19.12 -11.86
CA LEU A 266 -3.76 20.00 -12.90
C LEU A 266 -2.76 21.01 -12.33
N ALA A 267 -2.97 21.50 -11.11
CA ALA A 267 -2.08 22.45 -10.45
C ALA A 267 -0.79 21.79 -9.91
N LEU A 268 -0.87 20.51 -9.49
CA LEU A 268 0.22 19.82 -8.80
C LEU A 268 1.55 19.81 -9.58
N PRO A 269 1.60 19.54 -10.91
CA PRO A 269 2.84 19.57 -11.68
C PRO A 269 3.52 20.94 -11.72
N VAL A 270 2.75 22.04 -11.58
CA VAL A 270 3.26 23.42 -11.61
C VAL A 270 3.77 23.84 -10.24
N VAL A 271 3.07 23.44 -9.18
CA VAL A 271 3.40 23.83 -7.80
C VAL A 271 4.55 22.98 -7.25
N ARG A 272 4.58 21.67 -7.53
CA ARG A 272 5.53 20.71 -6.93
C ARG A 272 7.02 21.08 -7.14
N PRO A 273 7.47 21.58 -8.31
CA PRO A 273 8.87 21.99 -8.48
C PRO A 273 9.28 23.22 -7.67
N ARG A 274 8.30 24.01 -7.19
CA ARG A 274 8.51 25.28 -6.48
C ARG A 274 8.39 25.16 -4.96
N THR A 275 8.13 23.97 -4.44
CA THR A 275 7.89 23.73 -3.02
C THR A 275 8.53 22.42 -2.56
N THR A 276 8.75 22.27 -1.27
CA THR A 276 9.21 20.99 -0.71
C THR A 276 8.04 20.04 -0.55
N THR A 277 8.28 18.72 -0.69
CA THR A 277 7.28 17.68 -0.43
C THR A 277 6.63 17.86 0.95
N ASN A 278 7.45 18.15 1.96
CA ASN A 278 6.98 18.40 3.33
C ASN A 278 6.09 19.65 3.42
N GLY A 279 6.50 20.76 2.80
CA GLY A 279 5.73 22.01 2.79
C GLY A 279 4.39 21.84 2.07
N LEU A 280 4.38 21.19 0.90
CA LEU A 280 3.17 20.93 0.13
C LEU A 280 2.14 20.11 0.91
N VAL A 281 2.57 19.00 1.53
CA VAL A 281 1.68 18.14 2.34
C VAL A 281 1.13 18.92 3.53
N THR A 282 1.99 19.64 4.26
CA THR A 282 1.61 20.40 5.46
C THR A 282 0.59 21.49 5.13
N VAL A 283 0.86 22.32 4.11
CA VAL A 283 -0.05 23.40 3.69
C VAL A 283 -1.38 22.82 3.22
N SER A 284 -1.34 21.72 2.46
CA SER A 284 -2.57 21.08 1.97
C SER A 284 -3.39 20.46 3.10
N MET A 285 -2.77 19.85 4.10
CA MET A 285 -3.46 19.34 5.30
C MET A 285 -4.13 20.46 6.10
N VAL A 286 -3.43 21.58 6.31
CA VAL A 286 -3.97 22.76 7.01
C VAL A 286 -5.11 23.38 6.21
N LEU A 287 -4.97 23.49 4.89
CA LEU A 287 -6.02 23.98 4.02
C LEU A 287 -7.27 23.08 4.07
N TYR A 288 -7.09 21.76 4.04
CA TYR A 288 -8.18 20.81 4.21
C TYR A 288 -8.87 20.98 5.57
N ALA A 289 -8.11 21.08 6.65
CA ALA A 289 -8.64 21.30 7.99
C ALA A 289 -9.44 22.61 8.10
N ALA A 290 -8.97 23.68 7.48
CA ALA A 290 -9.68 24.96 7.43
C ALA A 290 -11.03 24.82 6.71
N THR A 291 -11.10 24.05 5.62
CA THR A 291 -12.39 23.80 4.95
C THR A 291 -13.37 23.03 5.84
N MET A 292 -12.88 22.06 6.63
CA MET A 292 -13.73 21.35 7.59
C MET A 292 -14.30 22.30 8.65
N ALA A 293 -13.47 23.19 9.20
CA ALA A 293 -13.93 24.19 10.16
C ALA A 293 -14.96 25.16 9.54
N VAL A 294 -14.73 25.63 8.31
CA VAL A 294 -15.69 26.49 7.59
C VAL A 294 -17.04 25.78 7.40
N ILE A 295 -17.03 24.52 6.96
CA ILE A 295 -18.26 23.73 6.79
C ILE A 295 -18.99 23.50 8.12
N GLY A 296 -18.24 23.32 9.22
CA GLY A 296 -18.83 23.13 10.55
C GLY A 296 -19.35 24.43 11.20
N LEU A 297 -18.91 25.61 10.75
CA LEU A 297 -19.26 26.91 11.35
C LEU A 297 -20.28 27.72 10.54
N VAL A 298 -20.45 27.43 9.24
CA VAL A 298 -21.24 28.26 8.34
C VAL A 298 -22.38 27.48 7.70
N ASP A 299 -23.61 27.86 8.04
CA ASP A 299 -24.85 27.29 7.50
C ASP A 299 -25.24 27.91 6.16
N SER A 300 -24.37 27.73 5.17
CA SER A 300 -24.63 28.18 3.79
C SER A 300 -24.19 27.14 2.78
N SER A 301 -25.13 26.68 1.96
CA SER A 301 -24.88 25.69 0.91
C SER A 301 -23.86 26.20 -0.13
N LEU A 302 -23.86 27.50 -0.44
CA LEU A 302 -22.87 28.11 -1.32
C LEU A 302 -21.47 28.11 -0.69
N VAL A 303 -21.36 28.48 0.59
CA VAL A 303 -20.07 28.46 1.29
C VAL A 303 -19.55 27.03 1.42
N ALA A 304 -20.41 26.07 1.74
CA ALA A 304 -20.06 24.65 1.77
C ALA A 304 -19.58 24.16 0.40
N ALA A 305 -20.27 24.51 -0.69
CA ALA A 305 -19.87 24.14 -2.05
C ALA A 305 -18.48 24.70 -2.41
N LEU A 306 -18.21 25.99 -2.13
CA LEU A 306 -16.91 26.61 -2.37
C LEU A 306 -15.81 26.00 -1.51
N ALA A 307 -16.08 25.74 -0.23
CA ALA A 307 -15.15 25.07 0.68
C ALA A 307 -14.82 23.66 0.21
N LEU A 308 -15.79 22.92 -0.36
CA LEU A 308 -15.58 21.58 -0.88
C LEU A 308 -14.73 21.55 -2.16
N ILE A 309 -14.77 22.60 -3.00
CA ILE A 309 -13.82 22.75 -4.12
C ILE A 309 -12.39 22.84 -3.58
N VAL A 310 -12.18 23.69 -2.56
CA VAL A 310 -10.86 23.84 -1.92
C VAL A 310 -10.44 22.54 -1.22
N SER A 311 -11.39 21.85 -0.58
CA SER A 311 -11.18 20.56 0.09
C SER A 311 -10.72 19.49 -0.90
N GLY A 312 -11.36 19.40 -2.08
CA GLY A 312 -10.98 18.46 -3.14
C GLY A 312 -9.57 18.71 -3.68
N LEU A 313 -9.18 19.97 -3.86
CA LEU A 313 -7.82 20.36 -4.28
C LEU A 313 -6.79 19.93 -3.23
N ALA A 314 -7.05 20.28 -1.95
CA ALA A 314 -6.18 19.94 -0.84
C ALA A 314 -6.04 18.42 -0.65
N TRP A 315 -7.15 17.69 -0.77
CA TRP A 315 -7.19 16.23 -0.70
C TRP A 315 -6.30 15.58 -1.74
N VAL A 316 -6.42 15.98 -3.01
CA VAL A 316 -5.59 15.42 -4.09
C VAL A 316 -4.12 15.78 -3.89
N ALA A 317 -3.82 17.01 -3.48
CA ALA A 317 -2.44 17.42 -3.20
C ALA A 317 -1.80 16.56 -2.10
N VAL A 318 -2.50 16.28 -1.00
CA VAL A 318 -2.02 15.39 0.06
C VAL A 318 -1.91 13.96 -0.46
N LEU A 319 -2.99 13.39 -1.01
CA LEU A 319 -3.06 12.00 -1.43
C LEU A 319 -1.99 11.65 -2.49
N SER A 320 -1.90 12.45 -3.55
CA SER A 320 -0.94 12.23 -4.63
C SER A 320 0.50 12.38 -4.15
N THR A 321 0.78 13.34 -3.28
CA THR A 321 2.14 13.56 -2.77
C THR A 321 2.57 12.44 -1.82
N LEU A 322 1.71 12.02 -0.89
CA LEU A 322 1.99 10.92 0.04
C LEU A 322 2.12 9.59 -0.70
N SER A 323 1.22 9.30 -1.64
CA SER A 323 1.27 8.07 -2.42
C SER A 323 2.50 7.99 -3.32
N ALA A 324 2.88 9.10 -3.98
CA ALA A 324 4.11 9.16 -4.77
C ALA A 324 5.36 9.00 -3.88
N SER A 325 5.39 9.64 -2.71
CA SER A 325 6.48 9.50 -1.76
C SER A 325 6.61 8.06 -1.26
N ALA A 326 5.49 7.41 -0.95
CA ALA A 326 5.45 6.01 -0.58
C ALA A 326 6.01 5.11 -1.70
N GLN A 327 5.74 5.39 -2.97
CA GLN A 327 6.26 4.57 -4.08
C GLN A 327 7.76 4.77 -4.34
N ILE A 328 8.26 6.00 -4.18
CA ILE A 328 9.67 6.35 -4.43
C ILE A 328 10.58 5.78 -3.34
N LEU A 329 10.14 5.77 -2.09
CA LEU A 329 10.89 5.25 -0.94
C LEU A 329 10.93 3.72 -0.86
N LEU A 330 10.42 3.01 -1.86
CA LEU A 330 10.33 1.56 -1.87
C LEU A 330 11.16 0.96 -3.01
N PRO A 331 12.12 0.07 -2.70
CA PRO A 331 12.85 -0.67 -3.72
C PRO A 331 11.90 -1.64 -4.41
N VAL A 332 12.24 -1.99 -5.66
CA VAL A 332 11.38 -2.79 -6.55
C VAL A 332 10.90 -4.09 -5.88
N TRP A 333 11.78 -4.79 -5.16
CA TRP A 333 11.47 -6.06 -4.49
C TRP A 333 10.47 -5.92 -3.32
N ALA A 334 10.47 -4.79 -2.62
CA ALA A 334 9.62 -4.55 -1.45
C ALA A 334 8.34 -3.78 -1.80
N ARG A 335 8.30 -3.15 -2.99
CA ARG A 335 7.29 -2.17 -3.38
C ARG A 335 5.86 -2.66 -3.17
N THR A 336 5.48 -3.79 -3.73
CA THR A 336 4.09 -4.30 -3.64
C THR A 336 3.70 -4.63 -2.21
N ARG A 337 4.62 -5.22 -1.42
CA ARG A 337 4.36 -5.66 -0.05
C ARG A 337 4.26 -4.49 0.92
N ALA A 338 5.18 -3.53 0.82
CA ALA A 338 5.16 -2.33 1.65
C ALA A 338 4.03 -1.37 1.26
N LEU A 339 3.66 -1.30 -0.03
CA LEU A 339 2.49 -0.53 -0.47
C LEU A 339 1.18 -1.11 0.08
N ALA A 340 1.09 -2.42 0.33
CA ALA A 340 -0.05 -3.00 1.04
C ALA A 340 -0.20 -2.45 2.47
N TYR A 341 0.91 -2.18 3.18
CA TYR A 341 0.87 -1.49 4.48
C TYR A 341 0.48 -0.01 4.35
N TYR A 342 0.86 0.66 3.27
CA TYR A 342 0.35 2.00 2.97
C TYR A 342 -1.18 1.98 2.80
N GLN A 343 -1.71 1.04 2.02
CA GLN A 343 -3.16 0.86 1.85
C GLN A 343 -3.84 0.47 3.17
N LEU A 344 -3.22 -0.39 3.98
CA LEU A 344 -3.70 -0.74 5.30
C LEU A 344 -3.89 0.50 6.19
N VAL A 345 -2.86 1.34 6.31
CA VAL A 345 -2.94 2.56 7.13
C VAL A 345 -3.96 3.54 6.55
N PHE A 346 -4.03 3.65 5.22
CA PHE A 346 -4.98 4.50 4.53
C PHE A 346 -6.44 4.11 4.83
N MET A 347 -6.77 2.82 4.63
CA MET A 347 -8.12 2.29 4.85
C MET A 347 -8.46 2.23 6.34
N GLY A 348 -7.49 1.90 7.20
CA GLY A 348 -7.65 1.93 8.65
C GLY A 348 -7.95 3.33 9.17
N GLY A 349 -7.22 4.35 8.68
CA GLY A 349 -7.50 5.74 9.00
C GLY A 349 -8.92 6.15 8.61
N GLN A 350 -9.37 5.81 7.40
CA GLN A 350 -10.75 6.10 6.99
C GLN A 350 -11.81 5.33 7.80
N ALA A 351 -11.59 4.05 8.08
CA ALA A 351 -12.54 3.22 8.82
C ALA A 351 -12.69 3.71 10.28
N LEU A 352 -11.56 3.96 10.94
CA LEU A 352 -11.51 4.51 12.30
C LEU A 352 -12.04 5.95 12.35
N GLY A 353 -11.72 6.76 11.34
CA GLY A 353 -12.27 8.11 11.19
C GLY A 353 -13.78 8.10 11.03
N GLY A 354 -14.33 7.19 10.22
CA GLY A 354 -15.78 7.04 10.05
C GLY A 354 -16.49 6.76 11.37
N VAL A 355 -16.09 5.72 12.11
CA VAL A 355 -16.70 5.40 13.41
C VAL A 355 -16.46 6.52 14.42
N GLY A 356 -15.22 7.00 14.52
CA GLY A 356 -14.82 8.01 15.50
C GLY A 356 -15.57 9.32 15.33
N TRP A 357 -15.61 9.86 14.11
CA TRP A 357 -16.35 11.10 13.83
C TRP A 357 -17.86 10.90 13.84
N GLY A 358 -18.36 9.71 13.48
CA GLY A 358 -19.76 9.32 13.69
C GLY A 358 -20.17 9.43 15.17
N LEU A 359 -19.38 8.85 16.07
CA LEU A 359 -19.62 8.93 17.52
C LEU A 359 -19.54 10.37 18.05
N VAL A 360 -18.54 11.13 17.62
CA VAL A 360 -18.42 12.55 18.00
C VAL A 360 -19.63 13.35 17.49
N ALA A 361 -20.11 13.07 16.28
CA ALA A 361 -21.28 13.73 15.71
C ALA A 361 -22.58 13.39 16.44
N ASP A 362 -22.74 12.14 16.89
CA ASP A 362 -23.89 11.73 17.71
C ASP A 362 -23.93 12.45 19.07
N TRP A 363 -22.78 12.63 19.71
CA TRP A 363 -22.71 13.25 21.05
C TRP A 363 -22.67 14.77 21.04
N PHE A 364 -21.95 15.37 20.09
CA PHE A 364 -21.67 16.81 20.06
C PHE A 364 -22.31 17.53 18.87
N GLY A 365 -23.00 16.80 17.99
CA GLY A 365 -23.55 17.32 16.75
C GLY A 365 -22.57 17.29 15.58
N VAL A 366 -23.12 17.23 14.37
CA VAL A 366 -22.34 17.07 13.12
C VAL A 366 -21.41 18.28 12.88
N GLN A 367 -21.89 19.51 13.09
CA GLN A 367 -21.10 20.73 12.95
C GLN A 367 -19.86 20.73 13.87
N SER A 368 -20.06 20.41 15.15
CA SER A 368 -18.98 20.30 16.14
C SER A 368 -17.96 19.24 15.75
N ALA A 369 -18.41 18.09 15.24
CA ALA A 369 -17.51 17.03 14.79
C ALA A 369 -16.56 17.51 13.67
N PHE A 370 -17.06 18.30 12.70
CA PHE A 370 -16.22 18.90 11.66
C PHE A 370 -15.18 19.88 12.21
N VAL A 371 -15.57 20.74 13.15
CA VAL A 371 -14.66 21.71 13.78
C VAL A 371 -13.59 20.99 14.60
N ILE A 372 -13.97 20.02 15.43
CA ILE A 372 -13.05 19.23 16.26
C ILE A 372 -12.10 18.43 15.36
N ALA A 373 -12.58 17.84 14.27
CA ALA A 373 -11.75 17.14 13.30
C ALA A 373 -10.74 18.06 12.60
N GLY A 374 -11.18 19.26 12.20
CA GLY A 374 -10.30 20.28 11.63
C GLY A 374 -9.19 20.70 12.61
N ILE A 375 -9.55 21.02 13.86
CA ILE A 375 -8.59 21.38 14.90
C ILE A 375 -7.60 20.23 15.15
N GLY A 376 -8.11 19.00 15.30
CA GLY A 376 -7.28 17.81 15.49
C GLY A 376 -6.32 17.56 14.33
N LEU A 377 -6.77 17.79 13.09
CA LEU A 377 -5.90 17.68 11.91
C LEU A 377 -4.78 18.73 11.92
N VAL A 378 -5.06 19.98 12.30
CA VAL A 378 -4.02 21.02 12.42
C VAL A 378 -3.00 20.64 13.51
N LEU A 379 -3.48 20.28 14.70
CA LEU A 379 -2.62 19.93 15.83
C LEU A 379 -1.71 18.74 15.51
N THR A 380 -2.27 17.69 14.91
CA THR A 380 -1.51 16.50 14.52
C THR A 380 -0.57 16.76 13.36
N THR A 381 -0.94 17.63 12.41
CA THR A 381 -0.05 18.07 11.33
C THR A 381 1.17 18.78 11.90
N VAL A 382 0.98 19.74 12.81
CA VAL A 382 2.07 20.48 13.48
C VAL A 382 2.95 19.54 14.31
N ALA A 383 2.35 18.61 15.06
CA ALA A 383 3.10 17.61 15.82
C ALA A 383 3.94 16.70 14.90
N SER A 384 3.36 16.25 13.78
CA SER A 384 4.02 15.36 12.81
C SER A 384 5.24 16.00 12.14
N MET A 385 5.27 17.33 12.01
CA MET A 385 6.43 18.03 11.44
C MET A 385 7.70 17.82 12.26
N ARG A 386 7.58 17.64 13.58
CA ARG A 386 8.74 17.42 14.48
C ARG A 386 9.08 15.95 14.64
N SER A 387 8.09 15.08 14.70
CA SER A 387 8.27 13.65 15.00
C SER A 387 8.43 12.77 13.75
N MET A 388 7.98 13.23 12.59
CA MET A 388 7.93 12.46 11.33
C MET A 388 8.42 13.30 10.14
N PRO A 389 9.68 13.77 10.15
CA PRO A 389 10.22 14.55 9.04
C PRO A 389 10.21 13.71 7.76
N MET A 390 9.64 14.25 6.69
CA MET A 390 9.71 13.61 5.37
C MET A 390 11.09 13.84 4.76
N PRO A 391 11.65 12.83 4.06
CA PRO A 391 12.96 12.95 3.44
C PRO A 391 13.03 14.14 2.48
N ALA A 392 14.09 14.92 2.64
CA ALA A 392 14.42 16.04 1.78
C ALA A 392 15.44 15.59 0.74
N GLY A 393 14.98 14.97 -0.35
CA GLY A 393 15.89 14.56 -1.43
C GLY A 393 15.34 13.44 -2.32
N HIS A 394 16.10 13.14 -3.37
CA HIS A 394 15.89 11.95 -4.19
C HIS A 394 16.67 10.79 -3.56
N ILE A 395 15.96 9.74 -3.16
CA ILE A 395 16.58 8.50 -2.66
C ILE A 395 16.60 7.53 -3.81
N ASP A 396 17.80 7.18 -4.27
CA ASP A 396 17.97 6.28 -5.40
C ASP A 396 17.81 4.82 -4.94
N MET A 397 16.58 4.33 -5.11
CA MET A 397 16.17 2.96 -4.81
C MET A 397 16.33 2.03 -6.02
N GLU A 398 17.07 2.44 -7.05
CA GLU A 398 17.38 1.57 -8.18
C GLU A 398 18.15 0.34 -7.71
N HIS A 399 17.78 -0.82 -8.26
CA HIS A 399 18.41 -2.08 -7.92
C HIS A 399 19.83 -2.13 -8.47
N VAL A 400 20.78 -2.53 -7.63
CA VAL A 400 22.16 -2.79 -8.04
C VAL A 400 22.61 -4.10 -7.42
N GLN A 401 23.26 -4.92 -8.24
CA GLN A 401 24.03 -6.07 -7.80
C GLN A 401 25.48 -5.61 -7.62
N HIS A 402 25.86 -5.20 -6.40
CA HIS A 402 27.21 -4.71 -6.11
C HIS A 402 28.10 -5.74 -5.42
N TRP A 403 27.50 -6.81 -4.88
CA TRP A 403 28.25 -7.89 -4.27
C TRP A 403 28.71 -8.91 -5.33
N PRO A 404 29.91 -9.50 -5.17
CA PRO A 404 30.30 -10.64 -5.97
C PRO A 404 29.29 -11.76 -5.79
N GLU A 405 29.02 -12.50 -6.86
CA GLU A 405 28.19 -13.70 -6.77
C GLU A 405 28.86 -14.69 -5.81
N PRO A 406 28.15 -15.19 -4.77
CA PRO A 406 28.73 -16.15 -3.87
C PRO A 406 29.04 -17.45 -4.64
N GLU A 407 30.23 -18.02 -4.43
CA GLU A 407 30.67 -19.28 -5.05
C GLU A 407 29.72 -20.46 -4.78
N SER A 408 28.84 -20.37 -3.77
CA SER A 408 27.85 -21.40 -3.40
C SER A 408 26.64 -21.52 -4.33
N LEU A 409 26.67 -20.93 -5.53
CA LEU A 409 25.58 -21.01 -6.52
C LEU A 409 25.54 -22.31 -7.33
N GLU A 410 26.48 -23.24 -7.15
CA GLU A 410 26.49 -24.51 -7.88
C GLU A 410 25.33 -25.44 -7.50
N THR A 411 24.58 -25.15 -6.42
CA THR A 411 23.37 -25.90 -6.03
C THR A 411 22.18 -24.96 -5.80
N PRO A 412 20.95 -25.27 -6.27
CA PRO A 412 19.79 -24.42 -6.04
C PRO A 412 19.55 -24.19 -4.54
N GLY A 413 19.55 -22.91 -4.12
CA GLY A 413 19.53 -22.50 -2.71
C GLY A 413 18.56 -23.30 -1.83
N ARG A 414 19.14 -24.11 -0.95
CA ARG A 414 18.38 -24.93 0.00
C ARG A 414 17.70 -23.98 1.00
N ASN A 415 16.58 -24.40 1.60
CA ASN A 415 15.96 -23.59 2.67
C ASN A 415 16.66 -23.81 4.02
N ILE A 416 17.97 -24.06 4.00
CA ILE A 416 18.78 -24.41 5.16
C ILE A 416 19.27 -23.11 5.80
N GLY A 417 19.28 -23.07 7.12
CA GLY A 417 19.75 -21.90 7.86
C GLY A 417 19.60 -22.09 9.37
N PRO A 418 19.95 -21.07 10.16
CA PRO A 418 20.35 -19.73 9.75
C PRO A 418 21.73 -19.65 9.08
N VAL A 419 21.95 -18.57 8.31
CA VAL A 419 23.26 -18.21 7.73
C VAL A 419 23.83 -17.05 8.51
N LEU A 420 25.04 -17.22 9.07
CA LEU A 420 25.82 -16.16 9.69
C LEU A 420 26.83 -15.63 8.67
N VAL A 421 26.81 -14.32 8.47
CA VAL A 421 27.77 -13.60 7.64
C VAL A 421 28.69 -12.81 8.55
N ILE A 422 29.99 -12.93 8.32
CA ILE A 422 31.03 -12.16 9.01
C ILE A 422 31.79 -11.37 7.96
N VAL A 423 31.89 -10.06 8.15
CA VAL A 423 32.70 -9.17 7.33
C VAL A 423 33.76 -8.53 8.21
N GLU A 424 35.01 -8.82 7.91
CA GLU A 424 36.18 -8.26 8.59
C GLU A 424 36.64 -7.00 7.86
N TRP A 425 36.72 -5.90 8.60
CA TRP A 425 37.11 -4.58 8.14
C TRP A 425 38.41 -4.15 8.81
N GLN A 426 39.37 -3.64 8.02
CA GLN A 426 40.58 -3.01 8.56
C GLN A 426 40.44 -1.49 8.53
N VAL A 427 40.45 -0.88 9.72
CA VAL A 427 40.16 0.54 9.91
C VAL A 427 41.33 1.18 10.65
N GLU A 428 41.80 2.31 10.13
CA GLU A 428 42.84 3.08 10.83
C GLU A 428 42.26 3.67 12.12
N ARG A 429 43.03 3.65 13.22
CA ARG A 429 42.56 4.16 14.53
C ARG A 429 42.01 5.59 14.46
N ALA A 430 42.57 6.43 13.59
CA ALA A 430 42.11 7.80 13.38
C ALA A 430 40.67 7.89 12.81
N ASN A 431 40.22 6.86 12.08
CA ASN A 431 38.91 6.80 11.45
C ASN A 431 37.91 5.93 12.22
N ALA A 432 38.30 5.29 13.33
CA ALA A 432 37.48 4.31 14.04
C ALA A 432 36.09 4.87 14.43
N GLU A 433 36.04 6.06 15.03
CA GLU A 433 34.77 6.68 15.42
C GLU A 433 33.89 7.02 14.21
N ALA A 434 34.49 7.60 13.17
CA ALA A 434 33.79 7.91 11.92
C ALA A 434 33.26 6.62 11.24
N PHE A 435 34.01 5.53 11.30
CA PHE A 435 33.63 4.22 10.77
C PHE A 435 32.45 3.63 11.55
N ILE A 436 32.49 3.66 12.89
CA ILE A 436 31.36 3.21 13.73
C ILE A 436 30.09 4.01 13.41
N GLN A 437 30.21 5.31 13.22
CA GLN A 437 29.08 6.16 12.81
C GLN A 437 28.57 5.82 11.41
N ALA A 438 29.48 5.57 10.45
CA ALA A 438 29.14 5.18 9.07
C ALA A 438 28.53 3.77 8.98
N MET A 439 28.88 2.85 9.87
CA MET A 439 28.34 1.49 9.89
C MET A 439 26.94 1.38 10.51
N ARG A 440 26.51 2.36 11.31
CA ARG A 440 25.14 2.40 11.87
C ARG A 440 24.05 2.35 10.77
N PRO A 441 24.07 3.20 9.72
CA PRO A 441 23.11 3.09 8.62
C PRO A 441 23.30 1.80 7.79
N VAL A 442 24.53 1.31 7.61
CA VAL A 442 24.77 0.00 6.96
C VAL A 442 24.04 -1.13 7.71
N GLY A 443 24.14 -1.17 9.04
CA GLY A 443 23.42 -2.15 9.85
C GLY A 443 21.89 -2.01 9.80
N GLN A 444 21.37 -0.82 9.56
CA GLN A 444 19.93 -0.62 9.29
C GLN A 444 19.56 -1.21 7.92
N ALA A 445 20.37 -0.95 6.89
CA ALA A 445 20.22 -1.53 5.56
C ALA A 445 20.24 -3.06 5.57
N ARG A 446 21.20 -3.70 6.27
CA ARG A 446 21.26 -5.17 6.41
C ARG A 446 19.98 -5.75 7.00
N ARG A 447 19.45 -5.12 8.06
CA ARG A 447 18.19 -5.56 8.71
C ARG A 447 16.95 -5.31 7.84
N ARG A 448 16.98 -4.25 7.01
CA ARG A 448 15.94 -3.93 6.02
C ARG A 448 15.88 -5.00 4.93
N THR A 449 17.03 -5.50 4.47
CA THR A 449 17.12 -6.44 3.33
C THR A 449 17.06 -7.92 3.71
N GLY A 450 17.20 -8.31 4.98
CA GLY A 450 17.02 -9.71 5.37
C GLY A 450 17.53 -10.11 6.75
N ALA A 451 18.51 -9.38 7.30
CA ALA A 451 19.17 -9.75 8.54
C ALA A 451 18.21 -9.68 9.75
N THR A 452 18.22 -10.72 10.58
CA THR A 452 17.48 -10.78 11.85
C THR A 452 18.26 -10.11 12.98
N ILE A 453 19.56 -10.36 13.02
CA ILE A 453 20.51 -9.81 13.99
C ILE A 453 21.64 -9.15 13.21
N TRP A 454 22.12 -8.00 13.71
CA TRP A 454 23.28 -7.29 13.18
C TRP A 454 24.08 -6.74 14.35
N GLY A 455 25.40 -6.88 14.30
CA GLY A 455 26.34 -6.32 15.26
C GLY A 455 27.65 -5.87 14.60
N LEU A 456 28.32 -4.94 15.25
CA LEU A 456 29.66 -4.50 14.90
C LEU A 456 30.52 -4.60 16.16
N TYR A 457 31.62 -5.34 16.07
CA TYR A 457 32.52 -5.62 17.18
C TYR A 457 33.91 -5.10 16.82
N GLU A 458 34.56 -4.45 17.76
CA GLU A 458 35.99 -4.13 17.67
C GLU A 458 36.76 -5.30 18.30
N ASP A 459 37.82 -5.74 17.64
CA ASP A 459 38.71 -6.76 18.20
C ASP A 459 39.47 -6.17 19.41
N MET A 460 39.42 -6.87 20.54
CA MET A 460 40.08 -6.42 21.77
C MET A 460 41.61 -6.52 21.67
N ASP A 461 42.11 -7.48 20.89
CA ASP A 461 43.54 -7.72 20.72
C ASP A 461 44.12 -6.83 19.60
N ASP A 462 43.32 -6.45 18.61
CA ASP A 462 43.68 -5.52 17.54
C ASP A 462 42.58 -4.47 17.26
N PRO A 463 42.67 -3.26 17.85
CA PRO A 463 41.67 -2.20 17.67
C PRO A 463 41.64 -1.59 16.26
N THR A 464 42.41 -2.13 15.31
CA THR A 464 42.28 -1.79 13.88
C THR A 464 41.36 -2.75 13.13
N VAL A 465 40.90 -3.83 13.77
CA VAL A 465 40.03 -4.84 13.18
C VAL A 465 38.61 -4.68 13.72
N PHE A 466 37.66 -4.55 12.79
CA PHE A 466 36.24 -4.50 13.09
C PHE A 466 35.52 -5.68 12.42
N LEU A 467 34.73 -6.42 13.18
CA LEU A 467 33.90 -7.52 12.70
C LEU A 467 32.44 -7.09 12.63
N GLU A 468 31.92 -6.93 11.41
CA GLU A 468 30.48 -6.87 11.18
C GLU A 468 29.93 -8.29 11.14
N THR A 469 28.90 -8.57 11.95
CA THR A 469 28.22 -9.86 11.93
C THR A 469 26.73 -9.67 11.70
N PHE A 470 26.14 -10.51 10.85
CA PHE A 470 24.69 -10.54 10.71
C PHE A 470 24.16 -11.92 10.34
N THR A 471 22.96 -12.22 10.81
CA THR A 471 22.33 -13.53 10.60
C THR A 471 21.10 -13.40 9.72
N VAL A 472 20.97 -14.31 8.76
CA VAL A 472 19.83 -14.43 7.84
C VAL A 472 19.14 -15.77 8.07
N VAL A 473 17.83 -15.82 7.82
CA VAL A 473 16.97 -16.95 8.22
C VAL A 473 17.29 -18.24 7.45
N SER A 474 17.67 -18.12 6.18
CA SER A 474 18.06 -19.26 5.34
C SER A 474 18.98 -18.81 4.21
N GLU A 475 19.68 -19.77 3.62
CA GLU A 475 20.51 -19.59 2.42
C GLU A 475 19.70 -18.96 1.29
N ARG A 476 18.46 -19.40 1.07
CA ARG A 476 17.57 -18.76 0.09
C ARG A 476 17.27 -17.29 0.40
N GLU A 477 17.05 -16.94 1.66
CA GLU A 477 16.84 -15.54 2.06
C GLU A 477 18.13 -14.72 1.93
N HIS A 478 19.29 -15.33 2.17
CA HIS A 478 20.62 -14.72 1.96
C HIS A 478 20.92 -14.47 0.48
N LEU A 479 20.60 -15.42 -0.39
CA LEU A 479 20.71 -15.27 -1.84
C LEU A 479 19.79 -14.17 -2.37
N ARG A 480 18.55 -14.08 -1.85
CA ARG A 480 17.66 -12.95 -2.18
C ARG A 480 18.23 -11.61 -1.72
N GLN A 481 18.88 -11.58 -0.56
CA GLN A 481 19.58 -10.38 -0.08
C GLN A 481 20.67 -9.94 -1.07
N HIS A 482 21.42 -10.90 -1.63
CA HIS A 482 22.48 -10.65 -2.61
C HIS A 482 21.98 -10.25 -4.00
N LEU A 483 21.00 -10.99 -4.53
CA LEU A 483 20.62 -10.92 -5.94
C LEU A 483 19.41 -10.02 -6.21
N GLU A 484 18.48 -9.90 -5.26
CA GLU A 484 17.19 -9.24 -5.53
C GLU A 484 16.99 -7.95 -4.74
N ARG A 485 17.74 -7.75 -3.64
CA ARG A 485 17.40 -6.73 -2.63
C ARG A 485 18.37 -5.56 -2.50
N GLY A 486 19.53 -5.62 -3.16
CA GLY A 486 20.50 -4.52 -3.19
C GLY A 486 19.94 -3.26 -3.85
N THR A 487 20.30 -2.10 -3.32
CA THR A 487 19.92 -0.77 -3.84
C THR A 487 21.15 0.13 -3.97
N LYS A 488 21.09 1.16 -4.83
CA LYS A 488 22.15 2.18 -4.93
C LYS A 488 22.41 2.89 -3.61
N GLU A 489 21.35 3.25 -2.88
CA GLU A 489 21.48 3.83 -1.54
C GLU A 489 22.31 2.93 -0.61
N ASP A 490 22.00 1.63 -0.57
CA ASP A 490 22.74 0.67 0.26
C ASP A 490 24.22 0.58 -0.16
N GLN A 491 24.48 0.62 -1.47
CA GLN A 491 25.83 0.63 -2.03
C GLN A 491 26.60 1.89 -1.63
N GLU A 492 25.99 3.07 -1.70
CA GLU A 492 26.63 4.32 -1.29
C GLU A 492 26.99 4.33 0.20
N LEU A 493 26.12 3.80 1.06
CA LEU A 493 26.40 3.67 2.49
C LEU A 493 27.61 2.76 2.73
N GLU A 494 27.68 1.64 2.03
CA GLU A 494 28.80 0.71 2.10
C GLU A 494 30.10 1.31 1.55
N LEU A 495 30.03 2.07 0.45
CA LEU A 495 31.17 2.78 -0.13
C LEU A 495 31.71 3.87 0.82
N ARG A 496 30.83 4.60 1.53
CA ARG A 496 31.24 5.58 2.55
C ARG A 496 31.98 4.90 3.71
N ALA A 497 31.47 3.77 4.21
CA ALA A 497 32.15 3.00 5.25
C ALA A 497 33.50 2.47 4.75
N ARG A 498 33.55 1.97 3.51
CA ARG A 498 34.79 1.49 2.87
C ARG A 498 35.80 2.63 2.67
N GLY A 499 35.37 3.85 2.39
CA GLY A 499 36.25 5.02 2.29
C GLY A 499 37.02 5.35 3.57
N LEU A 500 36.59 4.82 4.72
CA LEU A 500 37.24 5.01 6.02
C LEU A 500 38.18 3.86 6.41
N THR A 501 38.21 2.80 5.60
CA THR A 501 39.12 1.65 5.78
C THR A 501 40.53 1.95 5.26
N ARG A 502 41.49 1.12 5.69
CA ARG A 502 42.88 1.23 5.23
C ARG A 502 42.96 1.07 3.71
N SER A 503 43.62 2.03 3.04
CA SER A 503 43.76 2.04 1.58
C SER A 503 44.36 0.73 1.06
N GLY A 504 43.73 0.13 0.05
CA GLY A 504 44.18 -1.12 -0.58
C GLY A 504 43.76 -2.41 0.13
N THR A 505 43.04 -2.33 1.26
CA THR A 505 42.46 -3.51 1.90
C THR A 505 41.06 -3.80 1.38
N ALA A 506 40.76 -5.07 1.10
CA ALA A 506 39.41 -5.52 0.78
C ALA A 506 38.81 -6.22 2.02
N PRO A 507 37.52 -5.99 2.32
CA PRO A 507 36.88 -6.67 3.44
C PRO A 507 36.86 -8.18 3.18
N ARG A 508 37.19 -8.98 4.20
CA ARG A 508 37.12 -10.44 4.11
C ARG A 508 35.73 -10.89 4.53
N VAL A 509 35.04 -11.59 3.64
CA VAL A 509 33.66 -12.06 3.87
C VAL A 509 33.66 -13.56 4.09
N ARG A 510 32.99 -14.01 5.15
CA ARG A 510 32.77 -15.44 5.44
C ARG A 510 31.28 -15.73 5.58
N HIS A 511 30.84 -16.80 4.94
CA HIS A 511 29.47 -17.31 5.03
C HIS A 511 29.47 -18.63 5.81
N LEU A 512 28.69 -18.69 6.88
CA LEU A 512 28.64 -19.83 7.79
C LEU A 512 27.19 -20.32 7.89
N ILE A 513 26.96 -21.60 7.67
CA ILE A 513 25.64 -22.22 7.85
C ILE A 513 25.57 -22.84 9.25
N TRP A 514 24.41 -22.77 9.90
CA TRP A 514 24.19 -23.45 11.17
C TRP A 514 24.38 -24.96 11.01
N ALA A 515 25.39 -25.52 11.67
CA ALA A 515 25.83 -26.90 11.46
C ALA A 515 24.73 -27.95 11.71
N TYR A 516 23.81 -27.69 12.64
CA TYR A 516 22.68 -28.58 12.94
C TYR A 516 21.53 -28.52 11.93
N ALA A 517 21.59 -27.60 10.96
CA ALA A 517 20.61 -27.50 9.88
C ALA A 517 20.98 -28.37 8.67
N LEU A 518 22.20 -28.91 8.64
CA LEU A 518 22.67 -29.81 7.58
C LEU A 518 22.28 -31.23 7.94
N ASP A 519 21.38 -31.82 7.16
CA ASP A 519 21.12 -33.26 7.25
C ASP A 519 22.29 -34.00 6.60
N ARG A 520 23.23 -34.47 7.44
CA ARG A 520 24.41 -35.21 7.00
C ARG A 520 24.13 -36.70 6.83
N SER A 521 22.91 -37.17 7.06
CA SER A 521 22.58 -38.60 6.94
C SER A 521 22.53 -39.08 5.48
N GLU A 522 22.15 -38.21 4.54
CA GLU A 522 22.16 -38.53 3.10
C GLU A 522 23.60 -38.56 2.53
N GLU A 523 24.46 -37.62 2.91
CA GLU A 523 25.87 -37.54 2.45
C GLU A 523 26.71 -38.74 2.92
N LEU A 524 26.42 -39.29 4.10
CA LEU A 524 27.08 -40.51 4.59
C LEU A 524 26.63 -41.77 3.83
N SER A 525 25.40 -41.80 3.30
CA SER A 525 24.91 -42.95 2.51
C SER A 525 25.53 -43.02 1.10
N ASP A 526 25.78 -41.87 0.49
CA ASP A 526 26.49 -41.78 -0.79
C ASP A 526 27.99 -42.12 -0.63
N HIS A 527 28.57 -41.80 0.54
CA HIS A 527 29.96 -42.14 0.82
C HIS A 527 30.15 -43.63 1.11
N ASP A 528 29.23 -44.27 1.87
CA ASP A 528 29.25 -45.72 2.08
C ASP A 528 28.89 -46.51 0.80
N GLY A 529 28.04 -45.97 -0.08
CA GLY A 529 27.74 -46.54 -1.40
C GLY A 529 28.96 -46.53 -2.35
N ALA A 530 29.76 -45.47 -2.32
CA ALA A 530 31.00 -45.38 -3.08
C ALA A 530 32.12 -46.26 -2.49
N MET A 531 32.19 -46.41 -1.16
CA MET A 531 33.19 -47.27 -0.50
C MET A 531 32.86 -48.76 -0.68
N THR A 532 31.58 -49.14 -0.64
CA THR A 532 31.15 -50.53 -0.92
C THR A 532 31.28 -50.92 -2.39
N ALA A 533 31.14 -49.98 -3.33
CA ALA A 533 31.46 -50.21 -4.74
C ALA A 533 32.97 -50.42 -4.97
N HIS A 534 33.82 -49.71 -4.23
CA HIS A 534 35.28 -49.86 -4.35
C HIS A 534 35.79 -51.18 -3.74
N ASP A 535 35.21 -51.64 -2.63
CA ASP A 535 35.55 -52.94 -2.03
C ASP A 535 34.98 -54.14 -2.82
N GLY A 536 33.86 -53.95 -3.55
CA GLY A 536 33.29 -54.96 -4.44
C GLY A 536 34.16 -55.28 -5.67
N GLU A 537 34.91 -54.30 -6.19
CA GLU A 537 35.84 -54.51 -7.31
C GLU A 537 37.17 -55.16 -6.88
N VAL A 538 37.60 -55.00 -5.62
CA VAL A 538 38.86 -55.62 -5.14
C VAL A 538 38.66 -57.10 -4.81
N SER A 539 37.45 -57.54 -4.43
CA SER A 539 37.17 -58.96 -4.15
C SER A 539 36.93 -59.81 -5.41
N ALA A 540 36.71 -59.21 -6.59
CA ALA A 540 36.53 -59.95 -7.86
C ALA A 540 37.86 -60.34 -8.54
N HIS A 541 39.01 -59.90 -8.00
CA HIS A 541 40.34 -60.16 -8.58
C HIS A 541 41.29 -61.03 -7.72
N ARG A 542 40.79 -61.68 -6.66
CA ARG A 542 41.54 -62.74 -5.97
C ARG A 542 40.78 -64.05 -5.99
N HIS A 543 41.17 -64.88 -6.94
CA HIS A 543 41.19 -66.34 -6.81
C HIS A 543 41.98 -66.77 -5.57
#